data_AF-A0A1V5GQP9-F1
#
_entry.id   AF-A0A1V5GQP9-F1
#
_cell.length_a   1.000
_cell.length_b   1.000
_cell.length_c   1.000
_cell.angle_alpha   90.00
_cell.angle_beta   90.00
_cell.angle_gamma   90.00
#
_symmetry.space_group_name_H-M   'P 1'
#
loop_
_entity.id
_entity.type
_entity.pdbx_description
1 polymer ?
#
loop_
_entity_poly.entity_id
_entity_poly.type
_entity_poly.pdbx_seq_one_letter_code
_entity_poly.pdbx_strand_id
1 'polypeptide(L)'
;MKNILSNIWAKRALALISALYAAGVCRLAYLSVFYDIHIKSRPSLCLTLVAVSLVALLCMISSRKQVLTKLSSFVILIAMLPVALLYFGEWCLIIPIVVTGIIIFLLSGAGEGTKTAMGTVILLMYLFGAIGFFMFKAFFVASAKETLMDSGTSPSGKYRYEVVNTEDSSNGSTAVYVEPNYADVRYPFTRFSLKNIKRVVFQDRPMTDKVEVVWETQTRQEITKRLEHLSDNIEVELTEEELKALGYTYDSKLMLDLTDMPTEDKFAIGKTAHDVDPIPLDELTTSQLDYFGISKTPNGRYYLVNPDQELIDDLDNYEDGPVYFDLMDSKQRKKFYISKDRSVLLNSLTDAQLDSLGIADEGDVMKFNGKTVFRYYVAELDDYFDVDSRKLSFDLIK
;
A
#
# COMPACT_ATOMS: atom_id res chain seq x y z
N MET A 1 21.27 46.88 -0.34
CA MET A 1 20.37 45.73 -0.59
C MET A 1 19.71 45.70 -1.97
N LYS A 2 19.40 46.83 -2.63
CA LYS A 2 18.75 46.84 -3.97
C LYS A 2 19.55 46.19 -5.11
N ASN A 3 20.89 46.19 -5.06
CA ASN A 3 21.75 45.61 -6.11
C ASN A 3 21.87 44.08 -6.07
N ILE A 4 21.58 43.42 -4.93
CA ILE A 4 21.66 41.96 -4.81
C ILE A 4 20.36 41.31 -5.32
N LEU A 5 19.21 41.91 -5.02
CA LEU A 5 17.89 41.41 -5.45
C LEU A 5 17.53 41.75 -6.90
N SER A 6 18.27 42.64 -7.56
CA SER A 6 18.09 42.92 -9.00
C SER A 6 18.77 41.87 -9.89
N ASN A 7 19.77 41.16 -9.36
CA ASN A 7 20.53 40.13 -10.06
C ASN A 7 19.63 38.96 -10.51
N ILE A 8 19.77 38.55 -11.77
CA ILE A 8 19.03 37.43 -12.37
C ILE A 8 19.30 36.13 -11.62
N TRP A 9 20.55 35.90 -11.19
CA TRP A 9 20.94 34.71 -10.45
C TRP A 9 20.31 34.65 -9.05
N ALA A 10 20.23 35.79 -8.36
CA ALA A 10 19.56 35.88 -7.06
C ALA A 10 18.05 35.56 -7.18
N LYS A 11 17.39 36.04 -8.25
CA LYS A 11 15.98 35.72 -8.52
C LYS A 11 15.75 34.25 -8.86
N ARG A 12 16.69 33.61 -9.56
CA ARG A 12 16.65 32.17 -9.86
C ARG A 12 16.85 31.33 -8.59
N ALA A 13 17.80 31.70 -7.72
CA ALA A 13 18.00 31.06 -6.44
C ALA A 13 16.74 31.15 -5.54
N LEU A 14 16.12 32.33 -5.47
CA LEU A 14 14.85 32.53 -4.75
C LEU A 14 13.69 31.71 -5.34
N ALA A 15 13.66 31.52 -6.66
CA ALA A 15 12.68 30.66 -7.31
C ALA A 15 12.90 29.17 -6.97
N LEU A 16 14.15 28.74 -6.79
CA LEU A 16 14.46 27.38 -6.33
C LEU A 16 13.97 27.14 -4.90
N ILE A 17 14.12 28.11 -4.00
CA ILE A 17 13.53 28.06 -2.65
C ILE A 17 12.00 27.94 -2.72
N SER A 18 11.38 28.62 -3.68
CA SER A 18 9.93 28.54 -3.91
C SER A 18 9.50 27.15 -4.37
N ALA A 19 10.27 26.52 -5.26
CA ALA A 19 10.06 25.12 -5.66
C ALA A 19 10.26 24.15 -4.51
N LEU A 20 11.28 24.37 -3.66
CA LEU A 20 11.53 23.55 -2.49
C LEU A 20 10.35 23.59 -1.51
N TYR A 21 9.78 24.78 -1.27
CA TYR A 21 8.57 24.91 -0.45
C TYR A 21 7.39 24.16 -1.08
N ALA A 22 7.14 24.31 -2.38
CA ALA A 22 6.08 23.58 -3.08
C ALA A 22 6.29 22.05 -3.03
N ALA A 23 7.53 21.57 -3.17
CA ALA A 23 7.88 20.17 -3.01
C ALA A 23 7.64 19.68 -1.58
N GLY A 24 7.92 20.51 -0.57
CA GLY A 24 7.59 20.25 0.83
C GLY A 24 6.08 20.11 1.05
N VAL A 25 5.26 20.97 0.43
CA VAL A 25 3.79 20.86 0.45
C VAL A 25 3.32 19.59 -0.27
N CYS A 26 3.91 19.22 -1.41
CA CYS A 26 3.59 17.97 -2.10
C CYS A 26 3.96 16.75 -1.25
N ARG A 27 5.10 16.78 -0.55
CA ARG A 27 5.49 15.74 0.40
C ARG A 27 4.50 15.66 1.56
N LEU A 28 4.03 16.80 2.07
CA LEU A 28 2.98 16.83 3.10
C LEU A 28 1.67 16.24 2.60
N ALA A 29 1.29 16.52 1.35
CA ALA A 29 0.13 15.93 0.70
C ALA A 29 0.24 14.41 0.62
N TYR A 30 1.39 13.90 0.17
CA TYR A 30 1.69 12.46 0.17
C TYR A 30 1.59 11.86 1.58
N LEU A 31 2.23 12.50 2.55
CA LEU A 31 2.18 12.04 3.94
C LEU A 31 0.76 12.05 4.50
N SER A 32 -0.09 13.03 4.14
CA SER A 32 -1.47 13.08 4.62
C SER A 32 -2.34 11.92 4.10
N VAL A 33 -2.05 11.42 2.90
CA VAL A 33 -2.80 10.32 2.29
C VAL A 33 -2.40 8.99 2.94
N PHE A 34 -1.11 8.74 3.11
CA PHE A 34 -0.60 7.43 3.54
C PHE A 34 -0.28 7.33 5.03
N TYR A 35 -0.18 8.44 5.76
CA TYR A 35 0.20 8.43 7.17
C TYR A 35 -0.77 9.24 8.02
N ASP A 36 -0.99 8.79 9.26
CA ASP A 36 -1.64 9.51 10.34
C ASP A 36 -0.70 10.52 11.00
N ILE A 37 -1.11 11.79 10.99
CA ILE A 37 -0.33 12.90 11.53
C ILE A 37 -0.64 13.08 13.03
N HIS A 38 0.31 12.71 13.88
CA HIS A 38 0.25 12.97 15.31
C HIS A 38 1.10 14.20 15.67
N ILE A 39 0.45 15.24 16.18
CA ILE A 39 1.10 16.49 16.58
C ILE A 39 1.49 16.41 18.06
N LYS A 40 2.79 16.40 18.35
CA LYS A 40 3.31 16.36 19.74
C LYS A 40 3.09 17.68 20.46
N SER A 41 3.38 18.80 19.78
CA SER A 41 3.28 20.15 20.34
C SER A 41 2.62 21.12 19.35
N ARG A 42 1.31 21.32 19.52
CA ARG A 42 0.50 22.22 18.67
C ARG A 42 1.07 23.64 18.56
N PRO A 43 1.50 24.32 19.66
CA PRO A 43 2.01 25.68 19.57
C PRO A 43 3.32 25.78 18.79
N SER A 44 4.28 24.88 19.04
CA SER A 44 5.60 24.88 18.39
C SER A 44 5.50 24.60 16.90
N LEU A 45 4.65 23.65 16.50
CA LEU A 45 4.38 23.36 15.10
C LEU A 45 3.77 24.58 14.39
N CYS A 46 2.75 25.19 15.00
CA CYS A 46 2.07 26.35 14.44
C CYS A 46 3.04 27.52 14.21
N LEU A 47 3.84 27.87 15.23
CA LEU A 47 4.81 28.96 15.13
C LEU A 47 5.87 28.68 14.06
N THR A 48 6.36 27.44 13.98
CA THR A 48 7.35 27.03 12.98
C THR A 48 6.77 27.10 11.57
N LEU A 49 5.55 26.58 11.36
CA LEU A 49 4.90 26.60 10.05
C LEU A 49 4.59 28.03 9.59
N VAL A 50 4.14 28.90 10.48
CA VAL A 50 3.93 30.33 10.18
C VAL A 50 5.25 31.00 9.79
N ALA A 51 6.32 30.79 10.57
CA ALA A 51 7.62 31.39 10.29
C ALA A 51 8.18 30.93 8.93
N VAL A 52 8.17 29.61 8.67
CA VAL A 52 8.65 29.05 7.40
C VAL A 52 7.81 29.53 6.23
N SER A 53 6.47 29.58 6.39
CA SER A 53 5.57 30.03 5.33
C SER A 53 5.72 31.52 5.03
N LEU A 54 5.97 32.36 6.04
CA LEU A 54 6.24 33.79 5.85
C LEU A 54 7.56 34.02 5.11
N VAL A 55 8.62 33.31 5.48
CA VAL A 55 9.91 33.36 4.77
C VAL A 55 9.75 32.92 3.32
N ALA A 56 9.07 31.79 3.10
CA ALA A 56 8.78 31.29 1.75
C ALA A 56 7.97 32.31 0.93
N LEU A 57 6.94 32.92 1.52
CA LEU A 57 6.13 33.94 0.87
C LEU A 57 6.97 35.15 0.43
N LEU A 58 7.87 35.66 1.28
CA LEU A 58 8.77 36.77 0.93
C LEU A 58 9.70 36.41 -0.25
N CYS A 59 10.24 35.18 -0.24
CA CYS A 59 11.06 34.67 -1.34
C CYS A 59 10.26 34.54 -2.65
N MET A 60 9.02 34.07 -2.56
CA MET A 60 8.12 33.90 -3.70
C MET A 60 7.68 35.24 -4.29
N ILE A 61 7.33 36.24 -3.47
CA ILE A 61 6.99 37.60 -3.94
C ILE A 61 8.17 38.20 -4.71
N SER A 62 9.39 38.01 -4.21
CA SER A 62 10.62 38.51 -4.84
C SER A 62 10.92 37.84 -6.19
N SER A 63 10.53 36.56 -6.33
CA SER A 63 10.76 35.75 -7.54
C SER A 63 9.50 35.61 -8.42
N ARG A 64 8.41 36.34 -8.14
CA ARG A 64 7.06 36.16 -8.75
C ARG A 64 6.98 36.13 -10.28
N LYS A 65 7.99 36.69 -10.97
CA LYS A 65 8.04 36.71 -12.44
C LYS A 65 8.70 35.46 -13.04
N GLN A 66 9.43 34.69 -12.25
CA GLN A 66 10.09 33.46 -12.68
C GLN A 66 9.06 32.36 -12.92
N VAL A 67 9.26 31.55 -13.98
CA VAL A 67 8.33 30.47 -14.37
C VAL A 67 8.14 29.47 -13.23
N LEU A 68 9.22 29.12 -12.54
CA LEU A 68 9.20 28.15 -11.45
C LEU A 68 8.30 28.61 -10.29
N THR A 69 8.40 29.87 -9.86
CA THR A 69 7.54 30.45 -8.81
C THR A 69 6.07 30.52 -9.25
N LYS A 70 5.80 30.80 -10.53
CA LYS A 70 4.43 30.77 -11.06
C LYS A 70 3.85 29.37 -10.97
N LEU A 71 4.60 28.35 -11.38
CA LEU A 71 4.15 26.96 -11.29
C LEU A 71 3.93 26.53 -9.84
N SER A 72 4.89 26.82 -8.95
CA SER A 72 4.77 26.57 -7.51
C SER A 72 3.48 27.17 -6.92
N SER A 73 3.09 28.38 -7.35
CA SER A 73 1.88 29.05 -6.85
C SER A 73 0.59 28.29 -7.16
N PHE A 74 0.54 27.57 -8.28
CA PHE A 74 -0.60 26.72 -8.64
C PHE A 74 -0.54 25.37 -7.92
N VAL A 75 0.65 24.76 -7.88
CA VAL A 75 0.85 23.41 -7.30
C VAL A 75 0.56 23.40 -5.80
N ILE A 76 0.94 24.43 -5.04
CA ILE A 76 0.71 24.49 -3.59
C ILE A 76 -0.77 24.33 -3.24
N LEU A 77 -1.66 25.05 -3.94
CA LEU A 77 -3.09 24.98 -3.66
C LEU A 77 -3.67 23.63 -4.05
N ILE A 78 -3.24 23.04 -5.16
CA ILE A 78 -3.72 21.71 -5.57
C ILE A 78 -3.25 20.64 -4.58
N ALA A 79 -1.98 20.68 -4.18
CA ALA A 79 -1.40 19.72 -3.24
C ALA A 79 -2.00 19.83 -1.83
N MET A 80 -2.50 21.01 -1.42
CA MET A 80 -3.15 21.17 -0.12
C MET A 80 -4.56 20.59 -0.05
N LEU A 81 -5.17 20.18 -1.17
CA LEU A 81 -6.50 19.57 -1.18
C LEU A 81 -6.59 18.31 -0.29
N PRO A 82 -5.81 17.24 -0.50
CA PRO A 82 -5.88 16.03 0.34
C PRO A 82 -5.60 16.34 1.81
N VAL A 83 -4.66 17.26 2.09
CA VAL A 83 -4.35 17.69 3.46
C VAL A 83 -5.55 18.35 4.12
N ALA A 84 -6.22 19.26 3.40
CA ALA A 84 -7.39 19.97 3.91
C ALA A 84 -8.60 19.06 4.13
N LEU A 85 -8.76 18.02 3.31
CA LEU A 85 -9.85 17.05 3.43
C LEU A 85 -9.60 16.05 4.57
N LEU A 86 -8.43 15.42 4.59
CA LEU A 86 -8.10 14.34 5.54
C LEU A 86 -7.82 14.86 6.96
N TYR A 87 -7.26 16.05 7.10
CA TYR A 87 -6.92 16.66 8.40
C TYR A 87 -7.78 17.88 8.71
N PHE A 88 -9.03 17.88 8.23
CA PHE A 88 -9.99 18.93 8.54
C PHE A 88 -10.16 19.09 10.06
N GLY A 89 -9.91 20.30 10.58
CA GLY A 89 -9.89 20.60 12.01
C GLY A 89 -8.49 20.85 12.58
N GLU A 90 -7.42 20.36 11.95
CA GLU A 90 -6.04 20.69 12.32
C GLU A 90 -5.57 22.00 11.64
N TRP A 91 -6.26 23.09 11.99
CA TRP A 91 -6.13 24.41 11.37
C TRP A 91 -4.71 24.98 11.38
N CYS A 92 -3.92 24.66 12.41
CA CYS A 92 -2.53 25.09 12.53
C CYS A 92 -1.65 24.59 11.38
N LEU A 93 -1.98 23.44 10.80
CA LEU A 93 -1.26 22.85 9.67
C LEU A 93 -1.76 23.43 8.34
N ILE A 94 -3.08 23.63 8.21
CA ILE A 94 -3.72 24.04 6.96
C ILE A 94 -3.56 25.55 6.69
N ILE A 95 -3.91 26.40 7.66
CA ILE A 95 -4.08 27.86 7.44
C ILE A 95 -2.80 28.52 6.92
N PRO A 96 -1.61 28.35 7.55
CA PRO A 96 -0.41 29.07 7.12
C PRO A 96 -0.01 28.78 5.67
N ILE A 97 -0.16 27.52 5.23
CA ILE A 97 0.22 27.06 3.90
C ILE A 97 -0.81 27.51 2.86
N VAL A 98 -2.11 27.35 3.15
CA VAL A 98 -3.19 27.78 2.23
C VAL A 98 -3.19 29.29 2.05
N VAL A 99 -3.06 30.08 3.12
CA VAL A 99 -2.98 31.54 3.03
C VAL A 99 -1.78 31.96 2.19
N THR A 100 -0.61 31.32 2.40
CA THR A 100 0.58 31.56 1.57
C THR A 100 0.31 31.26 0.11
N GLY A 101 -0.32 30.10 -0.18
CA GLY A 101 -0.73 29.68 -1.52
C GLY A 101 -1.67 30.68 -2.20
N ILE A 102 -2.69 31.17 -1.50
CA ILE A 102 -3.66 32.16 -2.03
C ILE A 102 -2.94 33.48 -2.34
N ILE A 103 -2.15 34.01 -1.40
CA ILE A 103 -1.45 35.28 -1.59
C ILE A 103 -0.50 35.18 -2.80
N ILE A 104 0.32 34.13 -2.88
CA ILE A 104 1.25 34.01 -4.00
C ILE A 104 0.55 33.75 -5.32
N PHE A 105 -0.54 33.00 -5.33
CA PHE A 105 -1.35 32.76 -6.52
C PHE A 105 -1.90 34.08 -7.09
N LEU A 106 -2.46 34.94 -6.24
CA LEU A 106 -3.01 36.25 -6.65
C LEU A 106 -1.91 37.21 -7.12
N LEU A 107 -0.79 37.25 -6.39
CA LEU A 107 0.35 38.13 -6.67
C LEU A 107 1.33 37.55 -7.72
N SER A 108 1.05 36.35 -8.24
CA SER A 108 1.86 35.67 -9.24
C SER A 108 1.96 36.52 -10.52
N GLY A 109 3.12 36.47 -11.18
CA GLY A 109 3.32 37.11 -12.48
C GLY A 109 2.66 36.37 -13.65
N ALA A 110 1.70 35.49 -13.39
CA ALA A 110 0.86 34.85 -14.40
C ALA A 110 -0.16 35.85 -14.99
N GLY A 111 -0.59 35.61 -16.23
CA GLY A 111 -1.61 36.46 -16.86
C GLY A 111 -2.94 36.40 -16.10
N GLU A 112 -3.69 37.51 -16.08
CA GLU A 112 -4.96 37.59 -15.35
C GLU A 112 -5.95 36.51 -15.79
N GLY A 113 -6.09 36.27 -17.10
CA GLY A 113 -6.94 35.19 -17.62
C GLY A 113 -6.56 33.80 -17.08
N THR A 114 -5.27 33.49 -16.98
CA THR A 114 -4.79 32.20 -16.42
C THR A 114 -5.09 32.10 -14.93
N LYS A 115 -4.89 33.18 -14.16
CA LYS A 115 -5.21 33.20 -12.73
C LYS A 115 -6.72 33.03 -12.51
N THR A 116 -7.56 33.70 -13.29
CA THR A 116 -9.01 33.53 -13.19
C THR A 116 -9.41 32.08 -13.50
N ALA A 117 -8.95 31.52 -14.62
CA ALA A 117 -9.29 30.14 -15.01
C ALA A 117 -8.79 29.10 -14.01
N MET A 118 -7.51 29.15 -13.62
CA MET A 118 -6.96 28.22 -12.62
C MET A 118 -7.62 28.39 -11.25
N GLY A 119 -7.96 29.62 -10.88
CA GLY A 119 -8.62 29.93 -9.61
C GLY A 119 -10.01 29.30 -9.56
N THR A 120 -10.77 29.39 -10.66
CA THR A 120 -12.07 28.71 -10.76
C THR A 120 -11.94 27.20 -10.69
N VAL A 121 -10.95 26.60 -11.38
CA VAL A 121 -10.73 25.15 -11.35
C VAL A 121 -10.36 24.68 -9.94
N ILE A 122 -9.41 25.36 -9.28
CA ILE A 122 -8.99 25.03 -7.91
C ILE A 122 -10.17 25.16 -6.95
N LEU A 123 -10.95 26.25 -7.04
CA LEU A 123 -12.12 26.44 -6.19
C LEU A 123 -13.16 25.33 -6.37
N LEU A 124 -13.49 24.98 -7.62
CA LEU A 124 -14.43 23.89 -7.90
C LEU A 124 -13.90 22.54 -7.40
N MET A 125 -12.61 22.29 -7.55
CA MET A 125 -11.97 21.07 -7.04
C MET A 125 -12.07 20.96 -5.52
N TYR A 126 -11.88 22.07 -4.78
CA TYR A 126 -12.10 22.10 -3.33
C TYR A 126 -13.57 21.89 -2.96
N LEU A 127 -14.49 22.52 -3.70
CA LEU A 127 -15.93 22.39 -3.45
C LEU A 127 -16.41 20.94 -3.67
N PHE A 128 -16.16 20.38 -4.86
CA PHE A 128 -16.57 19.02 -5.19
C PHE A 128 -15.78 17.98 -4.40
N GLY A 129 -14.49 18.22 -4.16
CA GLY A 129 -13.65 17.36 -3.33
C GLY A 129 -14.15 17.29 -1.89
N ALA A 130 -14.51 18.42 -1.28
CA ALA A 130 -15.08 18.46 0.06
C ALA A 130 -16.44 17.78 0.12
N ILE A 131 -17.37 18.11 -0.80
CA ILE A 131 -18.69 17.49 -0.84
C ILE A 131 -18.56 15.97 -1.02
N GLY A 132 -17.78 15.52 -2.00
CA GLY A 132 -17.56 14.10 -2.27
C GLY A 132 -16.92 13.38 -1.08
N PHE A 133 -15.89 13.96 -0.47
CA PHE A 133 -15.20 13.38 0.68
C PHE A 133 -16.10 13.27 1.91
N PHE A 134 -16.82 14.34 2.28
CA PHE A 134 -17.69 14.31 3.46
C PHE A 134 -18.90 13.42 3.24
N MET A 135 -19.46 13.40 2.02
CA MET A 135 -20.53 12.48 1.66
C MET A 135 -20.04 11.03 1.77
N PHE A 136 -18.86 10.72 1.22
CA PHE A 136 -18.26 9.40 1.32
C PHE A 136 -18.03 9.00 2.79
N LYS A 137 -17.42 9.88 3.59
CA LYS A 137 -17.18 9.63 5.02
C LYS A 137 -18.49 9.39 5.79
N ALA A 138 -19.54 10.15 5.49
CA ALA A 138 -20.85 9.99 6.14
C ALA A 138 -21.54 8.66 5.81
N PHE A 139 -21.38 8.14 4.59
CA PHE A 139 -22.05 6.91 4.17
C PHE A 139 -21.24 5.63 4.45
N PHE A 140 -19.91 5.69 4.34
CA PHE A 140 -19.07 4.48 4.33
C PHE A 140 -18.21 4.29 5.58
N VAL A 141 -18.02 5.32 6.41
CA VAL A 141 -17.25 5.20 7.66
C VAL A 141 -18.22 5.02 8.82
N ALA A 142 -18.37 3.77 9.29
CA ALA A 142 -19.19 3.45 10.45
C ALA A 142 -18.58 4.04 11.73
N SER A 143 -19.39 4.73 12.52
CA SER A 143 -19.00 5.22 13.85
C SER A 143 -19.05 4.08 14.87
N ALA A 144 -18.14 3.11 14.76
CA ALA A 144 -17.97 2.11 15.80
C ALA A 144 -17.34 2.80 17.03
N LYS A 145 -17.93 2.58 18.22
CA LYS A 145 -17.35 3.10 19.46
C LYS A 145 -16.26 2.16 19.92
N GLU A 146 -15.04 2.51 19.56
CA GLU A 146 -13.82 1.82 19.97
C GLU A 146 -13.29 2.42 21.28
N THR A 147 -12.89 1.55 22.20
CA THR A 147 -12.29 1.91 23.48
C THR A 147 -10.93 1.25 23.59
N LEU A 148 -9.88 2.06 23.68
CA LEU A 148 -8.51 1.57 23.88
C LEU A 148 -8.37 1.07 25.32
N MET A 149 -8.09 -0.22 25.49
CA MET A 149 -7.92 -0.86 26.79
C MET A 149 -6.45 -0.84 27.22
N ASP A 150 -5.55 -1.18 26.31
CA ASP A 150 -4.11 -1.18 26.56
C ASP A 150 -3.33 -0.91 25.27
N SER A 151 -2.13 -0.37 25.39
CA SER A 151 -1.23 -0.12 24.26
C SER A 151 0.22 -0.11 24.72
N GLY A 152 1.12 -0.64 23.89
CA GLY A 152 2.53 -0.66 24.23
C GLY A 152 3.42 -0.98 23.04
N THR A 153 4.72 -1.07 23.31
CA THR A 153 5.74 -1.45 22.33
C THR A 153 6.40 -2.76 22.74
N SER A 154 6.79 -3.57 21.76
CA SER A 154 7.53 -4.79 22.02
C SER A 154 8.90 -4.49 22.65
N PRO A 155 9.53 -5.46 23.34
CA PRO A 155 10.85 -5.31 23.95
C PRO A 155 11.93 -4.86 22.96
N SER A 156 11.92 -5.38 21.73
CA SER A 156 12.85 -4.94 20.68
C SER A 156 12.54 -3.53 20.15
N GLY A 157 11.34 -3.01 20.42
CA GLY A 157 10.83 -1.77 19.86
C GLY A 157 10.44 -1.85 18.38
N LYS A 158 10.55 -3.02 17.73
CA LYS A 158 10.15 -3.22 16.32
C LYS A 158 8.63 -3.17 16.14
N TYR A 159 7.86 -3.66 17.09
CA TYR A 159 6.40 -3.76 17.00
C TYR A 159 5.72 -2.89 18.06
N ARG A 160 4.50 -2.45 17.78
CA ARG A 160 3.59 -1.85 18.76
C ARG A 160 2.25 -2.54 18.70
N TYR A 161 1.55 -2.57 19.82
CA TYR A 161 0.25 -3.22 19.93
C TYR A 161 -0.78 -2.29 20.53
N GLU A 162 -2.03 -2.51 20.16
CA GLU A 162 -3.22 -1.86 20.72
C GLU A 162 -4.29 -2.91 20.98
N VAL A 163 -4.84 -2.90 22.19
CA VAL A 163 -5.99 -3.74 22.57
C VAL A 163 -7.22 -2.85 22.59
N VAL A 164 -8.19 -3.16 21.74
CA VAL A 164 -9.37 -2.32 21.52
C VAL A 164 -10.64 -3.12 21.75
N ASN A 165 -11.53 -2.58 22.57
CA ASN A 165 -12.90 -3.08 22.74
C ASN A 165 -13.83 -2.27 21.83
N THR A 166 -14.57 -2.98 20.98
CA THR A 166 -15.51 -2.38 20.02
C THR A 166 -16.94 -2.69 20.45
N GLU A 167 -17.71 -1.65 20.80
CA GLU A 167 -19.14 -1.79 21.11
C GLU A 167 -19.95 -2.01 19.82
N ASP A 168 -20.59 -3.18 19.71
CA ASP A 168 -21.53 -3.51 18.64
C ASP A 168 -22.86 -4.06 19.19
N SER A 169 -23.85 -4.27 18.32
CA SER A 169 -25.17 -4.81 18.67
C SER A 169 -25.16 -6.28 19.15
N SER A 170 -23.99 -6.91 19.22
CA SER A 170 -23.79 -8.34 19.47
C SER A 170 -22.84 -8.59 20.65
N ASN A 171 -22.97 -7.79 21.72
CA ASN A 171 -22.16 -7.83 22.95
C ASN A 171 -20.68 -7.43 22.76
N GLY A 172 -20.34 -6.83 21.61
CA GLY A 172 -19.03 -6.29 21.30
C GLY A 172 -17.93 -7.32 21.10
N SER A 173 -16.73 -6.84 20.74
CA SER A 173 -15.54 -7.68 20.57
C SER A 173 -14.29 -7.02 21.14
N THR A 174 -13.38 -7.84 21.67
CA THR A 174 -12.02 -7.43 22.01
C THR A 174 -11.09 -7.87 20.88
N ALA A 175 -10.40 -6.92 20.26
CA ALA A 175 -9.42 -7.18 19.22
C ALA A 175 -8.03 -6.69 19.66
N VAL A 176 -7.01 -7.48 19.34
CA VAL A 176 -5.61 -7.11 19.52
C VAL A 176 -5.02 -6.82 18.15
N TYR A 177 -4.54 -5.60 17.98
CA TYR A 177 -3.87 -5.12 16.78
C TYR A 177 -2.37 -5.08 17.01
N VAL A 178 -1.61 -5.50 16.00
CA VAL A 178 -0.15 -5.33 15.94
C VAL A 178 0.21 -4.60 14.67
N GLU A 179 1.20 -3.72 14.76
CA GLU A 179 1.74 -2.96 13.63
C GLU A 179 3.24 -2.64 13.85
N PRO A 180 3.99 -2.38 12.77
CA PRO A 180 5.42 -2.08 12.87
C PRO A 180 5.61 -0.67 13.42
N ASN A 181 6.47 -0.55 14.42
CA ASN A 181 6.82 0.73 15.05
C ASN A 181 7.97 1.45 14.30
N TYR A 182 8.69 0.73 13.44
CA TYR A 182 9.83 1.25 12.66
C TYR A 182 9.41 1.98 11.37
N ALA A 183 8.19 1.75 10.87
CA ALA A 183 7.72 2.29 9.59
C ALA A 183 7.32 3.78 9.65
N ASP A 184 7.30 4.36 10.85
CA ASP A 184 6.87 5.73 11.09
C ASP A 184 7.94 6.76 10.72
N VAL A 185 7.50 7.88 10.13
CA VAL A 185 8.38 9.02 9.88
C VAL A 185 8.31 9.99 11.06
N ARG A 186 9.44 10.21 11.74
CA ARG A 186 9.51 11.06 12.93
C ARG A 186 10.18 12.41 12.63
N TYR A 187 9.49 13.49 12.96
CA TYR A 187 10.01 14.85 12.97
C TYR A 187 9.98 15.42 14.41
N PRO A 188 10.64 16.56 14.67
CA PRO A 188 10.71 17.15 16.01
C PRO A 188 9.33 17.41 16.66
N PHE A 189 8.35 17.88 15.86
CA PHE A 189 7.04 18.30 16.37
C PHE A 189 5.89 17.40 15.91
N THR A 190 6.14 16.49 14.96
CA THR A 190 5.12 15.62 14.36
C THR A 190 5.65 14.20 14.19
N ARG A 191 4.77 13.22 14.37
CA ARG A 191 5.01 11.82 14.03
C ARG A 191 4.00 11.43 12.97
N PHE A 192 4.47 10.86 11.87
CA PHE A 192 3.64 10.32 10.80
C PHE A 192 3.62 8.81 10.96
N SER A 193 2.46 8.27 11.36
CA SER A 193 2.24 6.86 11.58
C SER A 193 1.65 6.23 10.32
N LEU A 194 2.17 5.12 9.84
CA LEU A 194 1.73 4.56 8.55
C LEU A 194 0.28 4.01 8.66
N LYS A 195 -0.60 4.43 7.74
CA LYS A 195 -2.01 4.02 7.73
C LYS A 195 -2.18 2.60 7.20
N ASN A 196 -3.28 1.96 7.62
CA ASN A 196 -3.76 0.68 7.09
C ASN A 196 -2.74 -0.47 7.15
N ILE A 197 -1.86 -0.47 8.16
CA ILE A 197 -0.92 -1.57 8.42
C ILE A 197 -1.31 -2.41 9.64
N LYS A 198 -2.26 -1.93 10.45
CA LYS A 198 -2.74 -2.66 11.63
C LYS A 198 -3.28 -4.04 11.23
N ARG A 199 -2.71 -5.09 11.82
CA ARG A 199 -3.16 -6.48 11.66
C ARG A 199 -3.88 -6.95 12.90
N VAL A 200 -5.05 -7.55 12.73
CA VAL A 200 -5.78 -8.23 13.82
C VAL A 200 -5.09 -9.57 14.06
N VAL A 201 -4.43 -9.71 15.20
CA VAL A 201 -3.72 -10.96 15.58
C VAL A 201 -4.58 -11.82 16.51
N PHE A 202 -5.58 -11.21 17.14
CA PHE A 202 -6.53 -11.90 17.99
C PHE A 202 -7.85 -11.12 17.99
N GLN A 203 -8.95 -11.83 17.92
CA GLN A 203 -10.28 -11.26 18.11
C GLN A 203 -11.14 -12.28 18.84
N ASP A 204 -11.79 -11.84 19.91
CA ASP A 204 -12.71 -12.67 20.68
C ASP A 204 -14.03 -11.94 20.92
N ARG A 205 -15.09 -12.74 21.08
CA ARG A 205 -16.47 -12.30 21.34
C ARG A 205 -17.04 -13.15 22.48
N PRO A 206 -17.64 -12.57 23.53
CA PRO A 206 -17.93 -11.13 23.74
C PRO A 206 -16.71 -10.33 24.23
N MET A 207 -16.90 -9.04 24.54
CA MET A 207 -15.85 -8.22 25.17
C MET A 207 -15.26 -8.87 26.41
N THR A 208 -13.95 -8.70 26.60
CA THR A 208 -13.22 -9.14 27.79
C THR A 208 -12.64 -7.94 28.53
N ASP A 209 -12.88 -7.89 29.84
CA ASP A 209 -12.30 -6.85 30.72
C ASP A 209 -10.89 -7.21 31.21
N LYS A 210 -10.52 -8.50 31.14
CA LYS A 210 -9.18 -8.97 31.46
C LYS A 210 -8.24 -8.70 30.28
N VAL A 211 -7.30 -7.77 30.48
CA VAL A 211 -6.25 -7.45 29.51
C VAL A 211 -4.90 -7.72 30.15
N GLU A 212 -4.28 -8.84 29.76
CA GLU A 212 -2.92 -9.21 30.17
C GLU A 212 -2.09 -9.47 28.91
N VAL A 213 -1.23 -8.51 28.57
CA VAL A 213 -0.30 -8.59 27.45
C VAL A 213 1.10 -8.84 27.99
N VAL A 214 1.72 -9.92 27.54
CA VAL A 214 3.09 -10.29 27.91
C VAL A 214 3.89 -10.51 26.64
N TRP A 215 5.04 -9.87 26.57
CA TRP A 215 6.02 -10.08 25.53
C TRP A 215 7.13 -11.00 26.03
N GLU A 216 7.52 -11.94 25.18
CA GLU A 216 8.64 -12.84 25.42
C GLU A 216 9.55 -12.80 24.19
N THR A 217 10.85 -12.97 24.41
CA THR A 217 11.82 -13.17 23.33
C THR A 217 12.00 -14.67 23.16
N GLN A 218 11.79 -15.17 21.95
CA GLN A 218 11.96 -16.59 21.60
C GLN A 218 12.85 -16.71 20.38
N THR A 219 13.58 -17.80 20.29
CA THR A 219 14.41 -18.11 19.12
C THR A 219 13.57 -18.74 18.00
N ARG A 220 14.00 -18.57 16.75
CA ARG A 220 13.39 -19.22 15.58
C ARG A 220 13.31 -20.74 15.73
N GLN A 221 14.31 -21.37 16.34
CA GLN A 221 14.34 -22.82 16.57
C GLN A 221 13.25 -23.27 17.56
N GLU A 222 13.02 -22.51 18.63
CA GLU A 222 11.95 -22.78 19.59
C GLU A 222 10.57 -22.62 18.96
N ILE A 223 10.40 -21.59 18.12
CA ILE A 223 9.15 -21.32 17.42
C ILE A 223 8.88 -22.44 16.41
N THR A 224 9.86 -22.81 15.58
CA THR A 224 9.73 -23.85 14.54
C THR A 224 9.35 -25.19 15.16
N LYS A 225 10.05 -25.63 16.21
CA LYS A 225 9.71 -26.87 16.93
C LYS A 225 8.28 -26.87 17.47
N ARG A 226 7.79 -25.72 17.94
CA ARG A 226 6.43 -25.59 18.46
C ARG A 226 5.38 -25.58 17.34
N LEU A 227 5.71 -25.01 16.18
CA LEU A 227 4.86 -25.01 14.99
C LEU A 227 4.76 -26.41 14.38
N GLU A 228 5.87 -27.13 14.26
CA GLU A 228 5.90 -28.52 13.81
C GLU A 228 5.04 -29.43 14.69
N HIS A 229 5.10 -29.28 16.02
CA HIS A 229 4.22 -30.03 16.92
C HIS A 229 2.72 -29.70 16.72
N LEU A 230 2.38 -28.54 16.16
CA LEU A 230 0.99 -28.17 15.88
C LEU A 230 0.53 -28.67 14.50
N SER A 231 1.39 -28.61 13.48
CA SER A 231 1.11 -29.06 12.12
C SER A 231 2.41 -29.31 11.36
N ASP A 232 2.48 -30.46 10.67
CA ASP A 232 3.57 -30.79 9.75
C ASP A 232 3.40 -30.17 8.35
N ASN A 233 2.23 -29.58 8.06
CA ASN A 233 1.86 -29.08 6.73
C ASN A 233 1.78 -27.53 6.71
N ILE A 234 2.73 -26.86 7.34
CA ILE A 234 2.82 -25.40 7.27
C ILE A 234 3.57 -25.04 5.99
N GLU A 235 2.84 -24.50 5.02
CA GLU A 235 3.38 -24.01 3.75
C GLU A 235 3.72 -22.52 3.85
N VAL A 236 4.86 -22.13 3.27
CA VAL A 236 5.33 -20.75 3.16
C VAL A 236 5.47 -20.41 1.69
N GLU A 237 4.86 -19.30 1.26
CA GLU A 237 5.07 -18.77 -0.08
C GLU A 237 6.36 -17.95 -0.16
N LEU A 238 7.24 -18.29 -1.10
CA LEU A 238 8.48 -17.56 -1.33
C LEU A 238 8.48 -16.83 -2.69
N THR A 239 9.31 -15.82 -2.83
CA THR A 239 9.54 -15.16 -4.11
C THR A 239 10.36 -16.05 -5.06
N GLU A 240 10.31 -15.76 -6.37
CA GLU A 240 11.09 -16.52 -7.36
C GLU A 240 12.61 -16.39 -7.13
N GLU A 241 13.05 -15.22 -6.65
CA GLU A 241 14.45 -14.96 -6.32
C GLU A 241 14.90 -15.78 -5.13
N GLU A 242 14.08 -15.84 -4.07
CA GLU A 242 14.34 -16.63 -2.87
C GLU A 242 14.36 -18.14 -3.16
N LEU A 243 13.36 -18.66 -3.90
CA LEU A 243 13.34 -20.08 -4.30
C LEU A 243 14.60 -20.47 -5.06
N LYS A 244 15.02 -19.62 -6.02
CA LYS A 244 16.22 -19.84 -6.81
C LYS A 244 17.48 -19.78 -5.96
N ALA A 245 17.56 -18.86 -4.99
CA ALA A 245 18.68 -18.75 -4.05
C ALA A 245 18.78 -19.99 -3.15
N LEU A 246 17.64 -20.57 -2.77
CA LEU A 246 17.54 -21.77 -1.96
C LEU A 246 17.71 -23.08 -2.75
N GLY A 247 17.79 -23.00 -4.08
CA GLY A 247 17.93 -24.17 -4.96
C GLY A 247 16.63 -24.95 -5.18
N TYR A 248 15.48 -24.38 -4.81
CA TYR A 248 14.17 -24.97 -5.08
C TYR A 248 13.72 -24.69 -6.52
N THR A 249 13.04 -25.65 -7.12
CA THR A 249 12.31 -25.50 -8.38
C THR A 249 10.83 -25.45 -8.08
N TYR A 250 10.09 -24.52 -8.67
CA TYR A 250 8.64 -24.47 -8.56
C TYR A 250 7.97 -25.18 -9.73
N ASP A 251 6.85 -25.85 -9.45
CA ASP A 251 5.99 -26.40 -10.50
C ASP A 251 5.18 -25.26 -11.11
N SER A 252 5.23 -25.16 -12.44
CA SER A 252 4.40 -24.23 -13.20
C SER A 252 3.24 -25.00 -13.82
N LYS A 253 2.02 -24.59 -13.49
CA LYS A 253 0.79 -25.16 -14.06
C LYS A 253 0.12 -24.11 -14.91
N LEU A 254 -0.24 -24.47 -16.13
CA LEU A 254 -1.09 -23.62 -16.95
C LEU A 254 -2.52 -23.75 -16.43
N MET A 255 -3.12 -22.61 -16.07
CA MET A 255 -4.46 -22.51 -15.51
C MET A 255 -5.39 -21.84 -16.52
N LEU A 256 -6.65 -22.25 -16.50
CA LEU A 256 -7.75 -21.61 -17.20
C LEU A 256 -8.52 -20.71 -16.23
N ASP A 257 -8.55 -19.41 -16.50
CA ASP A 257 -9.30 -18.43 -15.71
C ASP A 257 -10.81 -18.50 -16.02
N LEU A 258 -11.59 -18.64 -14.96
CA LEU A 258 -13.05 -18.78 -15.02
C LEU A 258 -13.78 -17.48 -14.66
N THR A 259 -13.07 -16.45 -14.18
CA THR A 259 -13.68 -15.22 -13.63
C THR A 259 -14.51 -14.48 -14.68
N ASP A 260 -13.91 -14.19 -15.83
CA ASP A 260 -14.53 -13.44 -16.93
C ASP A 260 -14.93 -14.33 -18.12
N MET A 261 -15.02 -15.65 -17.90
CA MET A 261 -15.34 -16.61 -18.95
C MET A 261 -16.86 -16.62 -19.27
N PRO A 262 -17.26 -16.61 -20.57
CA PRO A 262 -18.65 -16.78 -20.96
C PRO A 262 -19.28 -18.06 -20.39
N THR A 263 -20.55 -18.00 -20.01
CA THR A 263 -21.25 -19.14 -19.39
C THR A 263 -21.27 -20.39 -20.27
N GLU A 264 -21.31 -20.23 -21.60
CA GLU A 264 -21.24 -21.32 -22.58
C GLU A 264 -19.91 -22.09 -22.49
N ASP A 265 -18.79 -21.36 -22.40
CA ASP A 265 -17.45 -21.94 -22.24
C ASP A 265 -17.33 -22.69 -20.89
N LYS A 266 -17.93 -22.15 -19.81
CA LYS A 266 -17.98 -22.84 -18.50
C LYS A 266 -18.76 -24.16 -18.57
N PHE A 267 -19.88 -24.18 -19.28
CA PHE A 267 -20.67 -25.40 -19.45
C PHE A 267 -19.93 -26.44 -20.30
N ALA A 268 -19.14 -26.03 -21.30
CA ALA A 268 -18.33 -26.94 -22.12
C ALA A 268 -17.33 -27.75 -21.29
N ILE A 269 -16.84 -27.20 -20.18
CA ILE A 269 -15.94 -27.86 -19.22
C ILE A 269 -16.66 -28.49 -18.02
N GLY A 270 -18.00 -28.55 -18.04
CA GLY A 270 -18.79 -29.15 -16.96
C GLY A 270 -18.85 -28.33 -15.67
N LYS A 271 -18.54 -27.03 -15.75
CA LYS A 271 -18.67 -26.08 -14.64
C LYS A 271 -19.98 -25.30 -14.73
N THR A 272 -20.42 -24.75 -13.63
CA THR A 272 -21.63 -23.93 -13.52
C THR A 272 -21.30 -22.44 -13.68
N ALA A 273 -22.34 -21.61 -13.87
CA ALA A 273 -22.17 -20.16 -13.97
C ALA A 273 -21.54 -19.51 -12.71
N HIS A 274 -21.66 -20.17 -11.55
CA HIS A 274 -21.17 -19.67 -10.26
C HIS A 274 -19.72 -20.06 -9.98
N ASP A 275 -19.15 -20.98 -10.75
CA ASP A 275 -17.76 -21.40 -10.58
C ASP A 275 -16.82 -20.32 -11.14
N VAL A 276 -15.95 -19.83 -10.27
CA VAL A 276 -14.95 -18.78 -10.58
C VAL A 276 -13.52 -19.23 -10.28
N ASP A 277 -13.35 -20.34 -9.57
CA ASP A 277 -12.04 -20.85 -9.17
C ASP A 277 -11.28 -21.41 -10.38
N PRO A 278 -10.09 -20.88 -10.71
CA PRO A 278 -9.30 -21.33 -11.85
C PRO A 278 -8.97 -22.82 -11.80
N ILE A 279 -8.93 -23.46 -12.97
CA ILE A 279 -8.66 -24.91 -13.09
C ILE A 279 -7.36 -25.19 -13.87
N PRO A 280 -6.52 -26.14 -13.43
CA PRO A 280 -5.37 -26.58 -14.21
C PRO A 280 -5.81 -27.23 -15.53
N LEU A 281 -5.09 -26.96 -16.62
CA LEU A 281 -5.38 -27.60 -17.92
C LEU A 281 -5.17 -29.12 -17.87
N ASP A 282 -4.36 -29.61 -16.94
CA ASP A 282 -4.16 -31.04 -16.72
C ASP A 282 -5.42 -31.77 -16.24
N GLU A 283 -6.39 -31.05 -15.67
CA GLU A 283 -7.67 -31.61 -15.23
C GLU A 283 -8.71 -31.69 -16.36
N LEU A 284 -8.46 -31.02 -17.49
CA LEU A 284 -9.36 -31.02 -18.63
C LEU A 284 -9.17 -32.28 -19.49
N THR A 285 -10.29 -32.84 -19.94
CA THR A 285 -10.28 -33.94 -20.92
C THR A 285 -9.84 -33.45 -22.30
N THR A 286 -9.37 -34.36 -23.16
CA THR A 286 -8.96 -34.01 -24.54
C THR A 286 -10.04 -33.26 -25.30
N SER A 287 -11.31 -33.68 -25.19
CA SER A 287 -12.44 -33.01 -25.85
C SER A 287 -12.67 -31.58 -25.33
N GLN A 288 -12.38 -31.33 -24.05
CA GLN A 288 -12.50 -30.01 -23.44
C GLN A 288 -11.33 -29.10 -23.86
N LEU A 289 -10.12 -29.65 -23.99
CA LEU A 289 -8.96 -28.92 -24.53
C LEU A 289 -9.18 -28.54 -26.00
N ASP A 290 -9.73 -29.47 -26.81
CA ASP A 290 -10.05 -29.23 -28.21
C ASP A 290 -11.10 -28.11 -28.40
N TYR A 291 -12.07 -27.99 -27.49
CA TYR A 291 -13.05 -26.90 -27.50
C TYR A 291 -12.37 -25.51 -27.43
N PHE A 292 -11.28 -25.39 -26.67
CA PHE A 292 -10.47 -24.17 -26.60
C PHE A 292 -9.39 -24.08 -27.69
N GLY A 293 -9.35 -25.04 -28.63
CA GLY A 293 -8.33 -25.10 -29.67
C GLY A 293 -6.93 -25.39 -29.11
N ILE A 294 -6.84 -26.14 -28.02
CA ILE A 294 -5.59 -26.48 -27.34
C ILE A 294 -5.31 -27.97 -27.49
N SER A 295 -4.04 -28.31 -27.74
CA SER A 295 -3.57 -29.69 -27.70
C SER A 295 -2.33 -29.84 -26.82
N LYS A 296 -2.04 -31.08 -26.43
CA LYS A 296 -0.95 -31.44 -25.52
C LYS A 296 0.01 -32.41 -26.21
N THR A 297 1.29 -32.09 -26.16
CA THR A 297 2.35 -32.98 -26.67
C THR A 297 2.58 -34.16 -25.72
N PRO A 298 3.20 -35.27 -26.17
CA PRO A 298 3.54 -36.41 -25.31
C PRO A 298 4.44 -36.06 -24.12
N ASN A 299 5.22 -34.98 -24.23
CA ASN A 299 6.10 -34.47 -23.17
C ASN A 299 5.36 -33.52 -22.20
N GLY A 300 4.05 -33.36 -22.33
CA GLY A 300 3.22 -32.57 -21.43
C GLY A 300 3.09 -31.08 -21.77
N ARG A 301 3.69 -30.60 -22.87
CA ARG A 301 3.60 -29.18 -23.28
C ARG A 301 2.32 -28.88 -24.04
N TYR A 302 1.65 -27.79 -23.68
CA TYR A 302 0.44 -27.29 -24.32
C TYR A 302 0.74 -26.31 -25.46
N TYR A 303 -0.02 -26.40 -26.55
CA TYR A 303 0.08 -25.52 -27.71
C TYR A 303 -1.29 -25.23 -28.33
N LEU A 304 -1.41 -24.11 -29.07
CA LEU A 304 -2.61 -23.75 -29.83
C LEU A 304 -2.64 -24.49 -31.17
N VAL A 305 -3.79 -25.07 -31.50
CA VAL A 305 -4.02 -25.82 -32.75
C VAL A 305 -4.16 -24.86 -33.94
N ASN A 306 -4.88 -23.75 -33.77
CA ASN A 306 -5.10 -22.72 -34.80
C ASN A 306 -4.83 -21.32 -34.21
N PRO A 307 -3.56 -20.90 -34.11
CA PRO A 307 -3.22 -19.55 -33.69
C PRO A 307 -3.62 -18.50 -34.74
N ASP A 308 -4.14 -17.37 -34.30
CA ASP A 308 -4.46 -16.24 -35.18
C ASP A 308 -3.18 -15.59 -35.73
N GLN A 309 -3.20 -15.09 -36.97
CA GLN A 309 -2.03 -14.50 -37.62
C GLN A 309 -1.45 -13.30 -36.85
N GLU A 310 -2.33 -12.50 -36.23
CA GLU A 310 -1.94 -11.37 -35.37
C GLU A 310 -1.10 -11.83 -34.17
N LEU A 311 -1.43 -12.99 -33.58
CA LEU A 311 -0.64 -13.56 -32.49
C LEU A 311 0.72 -14.04 -32.98
N ILE A 312 0.79 -14.65 -34.16
CA ILE A 312 2.04 -15.16 -34.75
C ILE A 312 3.00 -14.01 -35.04
N ASP A 313 2.50 -12.92 -35.63
CA ASP A 313 3.30 -11.75 -36.00
C ASP A 313 3.87 -11.02 -34.77
N ASP A 314 3.22 -11.14 -33.62
CA ASP A 314 3.61 -10.54 -32.33
C ASP A 314 4.52 -11.45 -31.46
N LEU A 315 4.86 -12.67 -31.90
CA LEU A 315 5.73 -13.59 -31.16
C LEU A 315 7.20 -13.39 -31.51
N ASP A 316 8.00 -13.03 -30.51
CA ASP A 316 9.45 -12.95 -30.65
C ASP A 316 10.07 -14.35 -30.84
N ASN A 317 10.87 -14.52 -31.90
CA ASN A 317 11.61 -15.75 -32.23
C ASN A 317 10.73 -16.98 -32.57
N TYR A 318 9.54 -16.77 -33.13
CA TYR A 318 8.74 -17.86 -33.67
C TYR A 318 9.39 -18.44 -34.95
N GLU A 319 9.70 -19.74 -34.92
CA GLU A 319 10.03 -20.54 -36.10
C GLU A 319 8.79 -21.35 -36.49
N ASP A 320 8.49 -21.44 -37.80
CA ASP A 320 7.31 -22.14 -38.34
C ASP A 320 7.02 -23.47 -37.60
N GLY A 321 5.89 -23.52 -36.87
CA GLY A 321 5.58 -24.65 -35.98
C GLY A 321 4.40 -24.43 -35.02
N PRO A 322 4.10 -25.38 -34.12
CA PRO A 322 3.05 -25.21 -33.11
C PRO A 322 3.40 -24.06 -32.16
N VAL A 323 2.42 -23.19 -31.90
CA VAL A 323 2.58 -22.06 -30.98
C VAL A 323 2.34 -22.52 -29.54
N TYR A 324 3.41 -22.60 -28.76
CA TYR A 324 3.37 -23.02 -27.36
C TYR A 324 3.07 -21.85 -26.40
N PHE A 325 2.44 -22.15 -25.27
CA PHE A 325 2.08 -21.14 -24.25
C PHE A 325 3.29 -20.55 -23.49
N ASP A 326 4.45 -21.20 -23.51
CA ASP A 326 5.71 -20.70 -22.91
C ASP A 326 6.38 -19.61 -23.76
N LEU A 327 6.04 -19.52 -25.06
CA LEU A 327 6.50 -18.47 -25.97
C LEU A 327 5.65 -17.18 -25.86
N MET A 328 4.46 -17.28 -25.28
CA MET A 328 3.53 -16.14 -25.15
C MET A 328 3.82 -15.29 -23.91
N ASP A 329 3.54 -13.99 -23.97
CA ASP A 329 3.51 -13.11 -22.81
C ASP A 329 2.17 -13.21 -22.04
N SER A 330 2.03 -12.49 -20.92
CA SER A 330 0.80 -12.51 -20.13
C SER A 330 -0.41 -11.89 -20.82
N LYS A 331 -0.22 -10.96 -21.78
CA LYS A 331 -1.31 -10.31 -22.52
C LYS A 331 -1.83 -11.21 -23.63
N GLN A 332 -0.94 -11.92 -24.30
CA GLN A 332 -1.21 -12.86 -25.38
C GLN A 332 -1.99 -14.08 -24.88
N ARG A 333 -1.75 -14.52 -23.63
CA ARG A 333 -2.42 -15.69 -23.05
C ARG A 333 -3.90 -15.48 -22.67
N LYS A 334 -4.48 -14.27 -22.80
CA LYS A 334 -5.91 -13.93 -22.61
C LYS A 334 -6.62 -14.68 -21.44
N LYS A 335 -7.19 -15.87 -21.72
CA LYS A 335 -7.97 -16.71 -20.78
C LYS A 335 -7.11 -17.67 -19.94
N PHE A 336 -5.82 -17.72 -20.22
CA PHE A 336 -4.86 -18.65 -19.63
C PHE A 336 -3.80 -17.88 -18.88
N TYR A 337 -3.39 -18.41 -17.75
CA TYR A 337 -2.24 -17.87 -17.03
C TYR A 337 -1.44 -19.01 -16.42
N ILE A 338 -0.17 -18.73 -16.13
CA ILE A 338 0.70 -19.70 -15.48
C ILE A 338 0.60 -19.45 -13.99
N SER A 339 0.06 -20.42 -13.25
CA SER A 339 0.22 -20.47 -11.80
C SER A 339 1.57 -21.10 -11.48
N LYS A 340 2.34 -20.44 -10.63
CA LYS A 340 3.60 -20.95 -10.12
C LYS A 340 3.37 -21.31 -8.67
N ASP A 341 3.42 -22.59 -8.36
CA ASP A 341 3.32 -23.04 -6.98
C ASP A 341 4.66 -22.79 -6.29
N ARG A 342 4.69 -21.75 -5.47
CA ARG A 342 5.89 -21.24 -4.81
C ARG A 342 5.90 -21.60 -3.32
N SER A 343 5.01 -22.49 -2.91
CA SER A 343 4.93 -22.94 -1.53
C SER A 343 6.08 -23.90 -1.22
N VAL A 344 6.67 -23.73 -0.05
CA VAL A 344 7.67 -24.64 0.51
C VAL A 344 7.24 -24.99 1.92
N LEU A 345 7.38 -26.26 2.30
CA LEU A 345 7.07 -26.69 3.66
C LEU A 345 8.08 -26.09 4.64
N LEU A 346 7.58 -25.47 5.70
CA LEU A 346 8.40 -24.81 6.71
C LEU A 346 9.42 -25.78 7.35
N ASN A 347 9.01 -27.02 7.61
CA ASN A 347 9.87 -28.05 8.18
C ASN A 347 11.01 -28.51 7.26
N SER A 348 10.96 -28.16 5.97
CA SER A 348 12.01 -28.46 5.00
C SER A 348 13.09 -27.37 4.96
N LEU A 349 12.82 -26.20 5.52
CA LEU A 349 13.75 -25.08 5.57
C LEU A 349 14.71 -25.23 6.76
N THR A 350 16.00 -25.14 6.47
CA THR A 350 17.04 -25.12 7.50
C THR A 350 17.17 -23.73 8.13
N ASP A 351 17.73 -23.69 9.34
CA ASP A 351 18.03 -22.45 10.08
C ASP A 351 18.88 -21.45 9.25
N ALA A 352 19.83 -21.96 8.48
CA ALA A 352 20.66 -21.13 7.58
C ALA A 352 19.86 -20.56 6.40
N GLN A 353 18.88 -21.31 5.88
CA GLN A 353 18.00 -20.84 4.81
C GLN A 353 17.04 -19.77 5.33
N LEU A 354 16.47 -19.95 6.52
CA LEU A 354 15.64 -18.94 7.18
C LEU A 354 16.42 -17.64 7.45
N ASP A 355 17.71 -17.73 7.81
CA ASP A 355 18.59 -16.56 7.94
C ASP A 355 18.76 -15.82 6.61
N SER A 356 18.96 -16.58 5.51
CA SER A 356 19.10 -16.01 4.17
C SER A 356 17.83 -15.33 3.65
N LEU A 357 16.67 -15.72 4.17
CA LEU A 357 15.37 -15.06 3.93
C LEU A 357 15.19 -13.78 4.77
N GLY A 358 16.15 -13.43 5.62
CA GLY A 358 16.13 -12.20 6.42
C GLY A 358 15.40 -12.33 7.76
N ILE A 359 15.09 -13.55 8.21
CA ILE A 359 14.37 -13.79 9.45
C ILE A 359 15.35 -13.75 10.63
N ALA A 360 15.04 -12.94 11.64
CA ALA A 360 15.91 -12.80 12.80
C ALA A 360 16.03 -14.11 13.62
N ASP A 361 17.21 -14.37 14.19
CA ASP A 361 17.47 -15.57 15.02
C ASP A 361 16.61 -15.61 16.30
N GLU A 362 16.37 -14.43 16.89
CA GLU A 362 15.46 -14.23 18.01
C GLU A 362 14.55 -13.03 17.75
N GLY A 363 13.37 -13.05 18.37
CA GLY A 363 12.46 -11.93 18.24
C GLY A 363 11.24 -12.01 19.15
N ASP A 364 10.34 -11.06 18.94
CA ASP A 364 9.23 -10.81 19.84
C ASP A 364 8.05 -11.77 19.60
N VAL A 365 7.57 -12.38 20.68
CA VAL A 365 6.37 -13.20 20.72
C VAL A 365 5.40 -12.60 21.72
N MET A 366 4.17 -12.33 21.29
CA MET A 366 3.13 -11.75 22.14
C MET A 366 2.17 -12.81 22.64
N LYS A 367 1.92 -12.78 23.95
CA LYS A 367 0.82 -13.51 24.59
C LYS A 367 -0.25 -12.54 25.04
N PHE A 368 -1.50 -12.87 24.73
CA PHE A 368 -2.69 -12.19 25.24
C PHE A 368 -3.47 -13.18 26.10
N ASN A 369 -3.69 -12.83 27.38
CA ASN A 369 -4.39 -13.68 28.35
C ASN A 369 -3.86 -15.13 28.40
N GLY A 370 -2.53 -15.29 28.30
CA GLY A 370 -1.83 -16.58 28.34
C GLY A 370 -1.77 -17.35 27.01
N LYS A 371 -2.47 -16.90 25.95
CA LYS A 371 -2.42 -17.50 24.61
C LYS A 371 -1.43 -16.75 23.74
N THR A 372 -0.56 -17.45 23.01
CA THR A 372 0.31 -16.83 22.01
C THR A 372 -0.52 -16.38 20.82
N VAL A 373 -0.51 -15.07 20.55
CA VAL A 373 -1.33 -14.44 19.50
C VAL A 373 -0.49 -13.85 18.37
N PHE A 374 0.77 -13.50 18.62
CA PHE A 374 1.68 -12.96 17.60
C PHE A 374 3.07 -13.57 17.73
N ARG A 375 3.72 -13.81 16.59
CA ARG A 375 5.10 -14.28 16.48
C ARG A 375 5.79 -13.47 15.39
N TYR A 376 6.92 -12.84 15.71
CA TYR A 376 7.71 -12.10 14.71
C TYR A 376 8.07 -12.98 13.50
N TYR A 377 8.40 -14.25 13.76
CA TYR A 377 8.80 -15.23 12.76
C TYR A 377 7.78 -15.38 11.63
N VAL A 378 6.48 -15.47 11.98
CA VAL A 378 5.40 -15.56 11.00
C VAL A 378 5.19 -14.22 10.30
N ALA A 379 5.32 -13.12 11.04
CA ALA A 379 5.14 -11.79 10.47
C ALA A 379 6.23 -11.40 9.45
N GLU A 380 7.46 -11.88 9.65
CA GLU A 380 8.59 -11.68 8.73
C GLU A 380 8.49 -12.61 7.51
N LEU A 381 8.07 -13.88 7.71
CA LEU A 381 7.89 -14.85 6.62
C LEU A 381 6.78 -14.48 5.65
N ASP A 382 5.60 -14.14 6.18
CA ASP A 382 4.41 -13.87 5.36
C ASP A 382 4.30 -12.39 4.95
N ASP A 383 5.36 -11.60 5.15
CA ASP A 383 5.39 -10.15 4.96
C ASP A 383 4.11 -9.45 5.46
N TYR A 384 3.76 -9.71 6.73
CA TYR A 384 2.50 -9.22 7.33
C TYR A 384 2.32 -7.71 7.17
N PHE A 385 3.44 -7.00 7.16
CA PHE A 385 3.53 -5.56 7.15
C PHE A 385 4.31 -5.09 5.92
N ASP A 386 3.69 -5.22 4.76
CA ASP A 386 4.16 -4.62 3.51
C ASP A 386 4.23 -3.08 3.64
N VAL A 387 5.40 -2.61 4.10
CA VAL A 387 5.69 -1.20 4.33
C VAL A 387 6.13 -0.48 3.06
N ASP A 388 6.41 -1.21 1.98
CA ASP A 388 7.00 -0.67 0.76
C ASP A 388 5.98 -0.48 -0.35
N SER A 389 5.00 -1.38 -0.48
CA SER A 389 3.93 -1.25 -1.47
C SER A 389 2.84 -0.29 -0.98
N ARG A 390 2.84 0.90 -1.56
CA ARG A 390 1.84 1.95 -1.26
C ARG A 390 0.65 1.77 -2.20
N LYS A 391 -0.42 1.11 -1.73
CA LYS A 391 -1.67 0.96 -2.46
C LYS A 391 -2.72 1.94 -1.94
N LEU A 392 -3.43 2.61 -2.85
CA LEU A 392 -4.62 3.38 -2.49
C LEU A 392 -5.76 2.40 -2.20
N SER A 393 -6.20 2.34 -0.95
CA SER A 393 -7.35 1.53 -0.53
C SER A 393 -8.40 2.38 0.18
N PHE A 394 -9.64 1.88 0.23
CA PHE A 394 -10.74 2.54 0.94
C PHE A 394 -10.46 2.72 2.44
N ASP A 395 -9.66 1.82 3.03
CA ASP A 395 -9.30 1.86 4.45
C ASP A 395 -8.42 3.06 4.83
N LEU A 396 -7.79 3.76 3.86
CA LEU A 396 -7.02 4.98 4.12
C LEU A 396 -7.87 6.19 4.56
N ILE A 397 -9.19 6.09 4.38
CA ILE A 397 -10.17 7.18 4.64
C ILE A 397 -10.87 7.01 6.01
N LYS A 398 -10.61 5.90 6.73
CA LYS A 398 -11.19 5.65 8.06
C LYS A 398 -10.84 6.74 9.08
#